data_AF-A0A4R6W8E3-F1
#
_entry.id   AF-A0A4R6W8E3-F1
#
_cell.length_a   1.000
_cell.length_b   1.000
_cell.length_c   1.000
_cell.angle_alpha   90.00
_cell.angle_beta   90.00
_cell.angle_gamma   90.00
#
_symmetry.space_group_name_H-M   'P 1'
#
loop_
_entity.id
_entity.type
_entity.pdbx_description
1 polymer ?
#
loop_
_entity_poly.entity_id
_entity_poly.type
_entity_poly.pdbx_seq_one_letter_code
_entity_poly.pdbx_strand_id
1 'polypeptide(L)'
;MSNNILIHYPKANSRPVSVNYKISNEDGLKTITCVVPDKENTPAWLELQKFELQAMKFDKGYDLVFEQRKFDRNLDTVLFMDKVFEKIMDLRQT
;
A
#
# COMPACT_ATOMS: atom_id res chain seq x y z
N MET A 1 -1.84 11.80 -12.06
CA MET A 1 -0.46 11.29 -12.19
C MET A 1 -0.37 9.95 -11.45
N SER A 2 0.07 8.90 -12.14
CA SER A 2 0.30 7.58 -11.53
C SER A 2 1.73 7.58 -11.00
N ASN A 3 1.91 7.39 -9.69
CA ASN A 3 3.24 7.27 -9.09
C ASN A 3 3.59 5.78 -8.98
N ASN A 4 4.87 5.46 -9.00
CA ASN A 4 5.35 4.10 -8.83
C ASN A 4 6.30 4.04 -7.63
N ILE A 5 6.17 3.01 -6.81
CA ILE A 5 7.13 2.67 -5.74
C ILE A 5 7.51 1.21 -5.85
N LEU A 6 8.77 0.94 -5.51
CA LEU A 6 9.30 -0.39 -5.43
C LEU A 6 9.41 -0.78 -3.95
N ILE A 7 8.74 -1.87 -3.56
CA ILE A 7 8.72 -2.33 -2.18
C ILE A 7 9.57 -3.59 -2.03
N HIS A 8 10.58 -3.48 -1.18
CA HIS A 8 11.41 -4.60 -0.73
C HIS A 8 10.76 -5.25 0.49
N TYR A 9 10.08 -6.37 0.27
CA TYR A 9 9.59 -7.19 1.36
C TYR A 9 10.76 -8.02 1.93
N PRO A 10 10.90 -8.16 3.26
CA PRO A 10 12.11 -8.69 3.89
C PRO A 10 12.20 -10.23 3.89
N LYS A 11 11.40 -10.94 3.08
CA LYS A 11 11.45 -12.40 2.98
C LYS A 11 12.66 -12.80 2.12
N ALA A 12 13.43 -13.80 2.54
CA ALA A 12 14.70 -14.18 1.89
C ALA A 12 14.58 -14.51 0.39
N ASN A 13 13.38 -14.86 -0.11
CA ASN A 13 13.10 -15.15 -1.51
C ASN A 13 12.12 -14.15 -2.17
N SER A 14 11.74 -13.04 -1.50
CA SER A 14 10.81 -12.09 -2.11
C SER A 14 11.53 -11.14 -3.05
N ARG A 15 11.08 -11.16 -4.32
CA ARG A 15 11.47 -10.18 -5.33
C ARG A 15 10.86 -8.81 -4.98
N PRO A 16 11.52 -7.70 -5.38
CA PRO A 16 10.92 -6.37 -5.29
C PRO A 16 9.57 -6.36 -6.01
N VAL A 17 8.54 -5.81 -5.35
CA VAL A 17 7.22 -5.65 -5.94
C VAL A 17 7.04 -4.20 -6.35
N SER A 18 6.76 -3.99 -7.64
CA SER A 18 6.42 -2.68 -8.19
C SER A 18 4.95 -2.38 -7.90
N VAL A 19 4.67 -1.24 -7.27
CA VAL A 19 3.31 -0.81 -6.93
C VAL A 19 3.06 0.56 -7.54
N ASN A 20 2.12 0.61 -8.46
CA ASN A 20 1.56 1.85 -8.97
C ASN A 20 0.52 2.37 -8.00
N TYR A 21 0.63 3.60 -7.56
CA TYR A 21 -0.35 4.20 -6.66
C TYR A 21 -0.87 5.54 -7.18
N LYS A 22 -2.12 5.81 -6.84
CA LYS A 22 -2.79 7.09 -7.06
C LYS A 22 -3.35 7.55 -5.74
N ILE A 23 -3.24 8.84 -5.49
CA ILE A 23 -3.78 9.45 -4.28
C ILE A 23 -4.90 10.39 -4.70
N SER A 24 -6.08 10.12 -4.19
CA SER A 24 -7.24 10.99 -4.23
C SER A 24 -7.45 11.56 -2.84
N ASN A 25 -7.83 12.83 -2.76
CA ASN A 25 -8.23 13.45 -1.51
C ASN A 25 -9.68 13.91 -1.70
N GLU A 26 -10.60 13.21 -1.06
CA GLU A 26 -12.03 13.49 -1.13
C GLU A 26 -12.53 13.65 0.31
N ASP A 27 -13.24 14.74 0.59
CA ASP A 27 -13.85 15.02 1.89
C ASP A 27 -12.91 14.90 3.13
N GLY A 28 -11.63 15.24 2.97
CA GLY A 28 -10.63 15.17 4.04
C GLY A 28 -10.07 13.76 4.30
N LEU A 29 -10.52 12.78 3.51
CA LEU A 29 -9.98 11.43 3.47
C LEU A 29 -9.02 11.29 2.30
N LYS A 30 -7.81 10.80 2.61
CA LYS A 30 -6.77 10.55 1.63
C LYS A 30 -6.85 9.09 1.20
N THR A 31 -7.44 8.84 0.04
CA THR A 31 -7.57 7.50 -0.52
C THR A 31 -6.39 7.23 -1.46
N ILE A 32 -5.63 6.18 -1.15
CA ILE A 32 -4.46 5.74 -1.91
C ILE A 32 -4.83 4.44 -2.60
N THR A 33 -5.14 4.51 -3.89
CA THR A 33 -5.41 3.33 -4.72
C THR A 33 -4.09 2.77 -5.23
N CYS A 34 -3.74 1.57 -4.82
CA CYS A 34 -2.54 0.85 -5.22
C CYS A 34 -2.87 -0.29 -6.20
N VAL A 35 -2.03 -0.47 -7.20
CA VAL A 35 -2.14 -1.46 -8.27
C VAL A 35 -0.77 -2.05 -8.53
N VAL A 36 -0.65 -3.37 -8.44
CA VAL A 36 0.53 -4.14 -8.82
C VAL A 36 0.34 -4.52 -10.30
N PRO A 37 1.09 -3.91 -11.24
CA PRO A 37 0.91 -4.16 -12.66
C PRO A 37 1.42 -5.56 -13.09
N ASP A 38 2.35 -6.13 -12.35
CA ASP A 38 3.14 -7.30 -12.76
C ASP A 38 2.55 -8.61 -12.20
N LYS A 39 1.42 -9.05 -12.76
CA LYS A 39 0.71 -10.26 -12.30
C LYS A 39 1.56 -11.54 -12.37
N GLU A 40 2.45 -11.65 -13.35
CA GLU A 40 3.33 -12.83 -13.53
C GLU A 40 4.52 -12.84 -12.57
N ASN A 41 4.97 -11.67 -12.11
CA ASN A 41 6.05 -11.52 -11.14
C ASN A 41 5.55 -11.27 -9.71
N THR A 42 4.25 -11.38 -9.48
CA THR A 42 3.66 -11.17 -8.16
C THR A 42 3.95 -12.38 -7.28
N PRO A 43 4.55 -12.19 -6.09
CA PRO A 43 4.81 -13.30 -5.20
C PRO A 43 3.51 -13.98 -4.74
N ALA A 44 3.52 -15.31 -4.61
CA ALA A 44 2.34 -16.11 -4.27
C ALA A 44 1.67 -15.74 -2.93
N TRP A 45 2.39 -15.06 -2.03
CA TRP A 45 1.84 -14.57 -0.76
C TRP A 45 1.06 -13.27 -0.91
N LEU A 46 1.21 -12.55 -2.03
CA LEU A 46 0.49 -11.32 -2.32
C LEU A 46 -0.78 -11.67 -3.09
N GLU A 47 -1.87 -11.84 -2.34
CA GLU A 47 -3.17 -12.27 -2.89
C GLU A 47 -3.88 -11.14 -3.66
N LEU A 48 -3.36 -9.91 -3.60
CA LEU A 48 -4.00 -8.71 -4.12
C LEU A 48 -3.14 -8.00 -5.15
N GLN A 49 -3.72 -7.83 -6.34
CA GLN A 49 -3.14 -6.97 -7.38
C GLN A 49 -3.64 -5.53 -7.28
N LYS A 50 -4.78 -5.29 -6.64
CA LYS A 50 -5.31 -3.95 -6.43
C LYS A 50 -5.87 -3.85 -5.02
N PHE A 51 -5.47 -2.82 -4.31
CA PHE A 51 -5.97 -2.52 -2.98
C PHE A 51 -6.01 -1.01 -2.78
N GLU A 52 -6.88 -0.57 -1.87
CA GLU A 52 -7.04 0.82 -1.53
C GLU A 52 -6.63 0.99 -0.08
N LEU A 53 -5.91 2.07 0.24
CA LEU A 53 -5.55 2.44 1.60
C LEU A 53 -6.21 3.78 1.86
N GLN A 54 -7.10 3.84 2.83
CA GLN A 54 -7.67 5.10 3.25
C GLN A 54 -6.83 5.61 4.41
N ALA A 55 -6.46 6.87 4.36
CA ALA A 55 -5.81 7.55 5.46
C ALA A 55 -6.59 8.79 5.86
N MET A 56 -6.75 8.97 7.16
CA MET A 56 -7.38 10.15 7.72
C MET A 56 -6.29 11.00 8.35
N LYS A 57 -6.38 12.32 8.15
CA LYS A 57 -5.45 13.26 8.79
C LYS A 57 -5.85 13.43 10.25
N PHE A 58 -4.96 13.07 11.16
CA PHE A 58 -5.03 13.40 12.58
C PHE A 58 -4.01 14.49 12.91
N ASP A 59 -4.16 15.16 14.06
CA ASP A 59 -3.39 16.36 14.45
C ASP A 59 -1.86 16.26 14.26
N LYS A 60 -1.27 15.06 14.28
CA LYS A 60 0.17 14.84 14.13
C LYS A 60 0.58 13.99 12.91
N GLY A 61 -0.33 13.62 12.01
CA GLY A 61 0.01 12.76 10.89
C GLY A 61 -1.17 12.23 10.08
N TYR A 62 -0.90 11.27 9.22
CA TYR A 62 -1.91 10.49 8.50
C TYR A 62 -1.93 9.09 9.08
N ASP A 63 -3.06 8.69 9.66
CA ASP A 63 -3.25 7.32 10.13
C ASP A 63 -4.08 6.53 9.13
N LEU A 64 -3.68 5.28 8.95
CA LEU A 64 -4.35 4.33 8.08
C LEU A 64 -5.69 3.96 8.72
N VAL A 65 -6.79 4.17 7.98
CA VAL A 65 -8.12 3.76 8.41
C VAL A 65 -8.18 2.25 8.36
N PHE A 66 -8.26 1.63 9.53
CA PHE A 66 -8.34 0.19 9.68
C PHE A 66 -9.68 -0.32 9.15
N GLU A 67 -9.65 -1.00 8.00
CA GLU A 67 -10.80 -1.75 7.50
C GLU A 67 -10.61 -3.23 7.83
N GLN A 68 -11.35 -3.72 8.81
CA GLN A 68 -11.27 -5.10 9.33
C GLN A 68 -11.39 -6.17 8.22
N ARG A 69 -12.12 -5.87 7.13
CA ARG A 69 -12.24 -6.74 5.93
C ARG A 69 -10.95 -6.92 5.14
N LYS A 70 -9.97 -6.01 5.30
CA LYS A 70 -8.63 -6.13 4.67
C LYS A 70 -7.68 -7.01 5.49
N PHE A 71 -7.99 -7.20 6.78
CA PHE A 71 -7.20 -8.00 7.72
C PHE A 71 -7.64 -9.45 7.83
N ASP A 72 -8.73 -9.85 7.18
CA ASP A 72 -9.12 -11.26 6.96
C ASP A 72 -8.30 -11.92 5.83
N ARG A 73 -7.08 -11.43 5.62
CA ARG A 73 -6.18 -11.81 4.53
C ARG A 73 -4.87 -12.32 5.10
N ASN A 74 -4.07 -12.97 4.27
CA ASN A 74 -2.76 -13.45 4.69
C ASN A 74 -1.94 -12.33 5.35
N LEU A 75 -1.37 -12.61 6.52
CA LEU A 75 -0.57 -11.67 7.32
C LEU A 75 0.54 -11.02 6.49
N ASP A 76 1.15 -11.76 5.56
CA ASP A 76 2.17 -11.22 4.65
C ASP A 76 1.63 -10.10 3.74
N THR A 77 0.39 -10.23 3.26
CA THR A 77 -0.26 -9.21 2.42
C THR A 77 -0.55 -7.95 3.24
N VAL A 78 -1.00 -8.12 4.49
CA VAL A 78 -1.26 -7.00 5.41
C VAL A 78 0.03 -6.23 5.69
N LEU A 79 1.11 -6.92 6.07
CA LEU A 79 2.41 -6.32 6.34
C LEU A 79 2.99 -5.61 5.11
N PHE A 80 2.73 -6.14 3.91
CA PHE A 80 3.12 -5.49 2.67
C PHE A 80 2.34 -4.18 2.44
N MET A 81 1.03 -4.17 2.69
CA MET A 81 0.19 -2.98 2.58
C MET A 81 0.63 -1.87 3.54
N ASP A 82 1.01 -2.21 4.77
CA ASP A 82 1.55 -1.25 5.73
C ASP A 82 2.88 -0.66 5.25
N LYS A 83 3.81 -1.50 4.75
CA LYS A 83 5.07 -1.00 4.16
C LYS A 83 4.85 -0.09 2.94
N VAL A 84 3.88 -0.42 2.10
CA VAL A 84 3.49 0.41 0.95
C VAL A 84 3.02 1.78 1.45
N PHE A 85 2.15 1.79 2.46
CA PHE A 85 1.64 3.01 3.06
C PHE A 85 2.74 3.88 3.65
N GLU A 86 3.57 3.31 4.51
CA GLU A 86 4.70 4.00 5.14
C GLU A 86 5.62 4.61 4.08
N LYS A 87 5.95 3.85 3.03
CA LYS A 87 6.83 4.35 1.96
C LYS A 87 6.20 5.50 1.17
N ILE A 88 4.89 5.43 0.90
CA ILE A 88 4.16 6.51 0.21
C ILE A 88 4.09 7.77 1.07
N MET A 89 3.91 7.61 2.39
CA MET A 89 3.86 8.74 3.33
C MET A 89 5.22 9.39 3.54
N ASP A 90 6.28 8.59 3.70
CA ASP A 90 7.67 9.04 3.81
C ASP A 90 8.10 9.89 2.62
N LEU A 91 7.82 9.41 1.39
CA LEU A 91 8.11 10.14 0.14
C LEU A 91 7.36 11.47 -0.01
N ARG A 92 6.37 11.76 0.83
CA ARG A 92 5.57 12.99 0.79
C ARG A 92 5.74 13.90 2.00
N GLN A 93 6.63 13.56 2.93
CA GLN A 93 7.04 14.45 4.03
C GLN A 93 8.26 15.33 3.68
N THR A 94 8.74 15.30 2.43
CA THR A 94 9.75 16.23 1.90
C THR A 94 9.08 17.37 1.14
#